data_AF-X0W7C3-F1
#
_entry.id   AF-X0W7C3-F1
#
_cell.length_a   1.000
_cell.length_b   1.000
_cell.length_c   1.000
_cell.angle_alpha   90.00
_cell.angle_beta   90.00
_cell.angle_gamma   90.00
#
_symmetry.space_group_name_H-M   'P 1'
#
loop_
_entity.id
_entity.type
_entity.pdbx_description
1 polymer ?
#
loop_
_entity_poly.entity_id
_entity_poly.type
_entity_poly.pdbx_seq_one_letter_code
_entity_poly.pdbx_strand_id
1 'polypeptide(L)'
;DLHFVDDMFFTGSGTIELNRRKLRFGSKEMTVNAPLYFDQAQDIELNSNVHLASTWTCSSECIVEGNGKILYLENGGNVVVEKGSSLLLRDMTIRGVSENNIRCLDNFSTLSFQGVTWIQDGNYSFTNGSFDVISKIKVVGGTTFAYKSTQQSRILSKAKISFDNGMTFSYDPASASGDLILLTDETSKFCLNGATLYSTATGLQLTKGILQIMGNSCLTSEAAVEDEGIAFGDGVSSDNDLRIEIFPGAKMRITAG
;
A
#
# COMPACT_ATOMS: atom_id res chain seq x y z
N ASP A 1 -1.15 -19.23 -22.02
CA ASP A 1 -2.01 -18.19 -21.43
C ASP A 1 -3.45 -18.65 -21.46
N LEU A 2 -4.20 -18.33 -20.41
CA LEU A 2 -5.62 -18.60 -20.29
C LEU A 2 -6.38 -17.30 -20.51
N HIS A 3 -7.39 -17.33 -21.37
CA HIS A 3 -8.19 -16.16 -21.71
C HIS A 3 -9.67 -16.53 -21.62
N PHE A 4 -10.39 -15.85 -20.73
CA PHE A 4 -11.84 -15.93 -20.68
C PHE A 4 -12.46 -14.93 -21.65
N VAL A 5 -13.37 -15.41 -22.48
CA VAL A 5 -14.30 -14.54 -23.22
C VAL A 5 -15.34 -13.94 -22.26
N ASP A 6 -16.12 -12.98 -22.74
CA ASP A 6 -17.19 -12.36 -21.97
C ASP A 6 -18.14 -13.38 -21.32
N ASP A 7 -18.62 -13.04 -20.12
CA ASP A 7 -19.51 -13.87 -19.29
C ASP A 7 -18.92 -15.21 -18.82
N MET A 8 -17.67 -15.52 -19.17
CA MET A 8 -16.99 -16.73 -18.72
C MET A 8 -16.02 -16.42 -17.58
N PHE A 9 -16.05 -17.25 -16.55
CA PHE A 9 -15.05 -17.25 -15.49
C PHE A 9 -15.02 -18.60 -14.78
N PHE A 10 -14.05 -18.79 -13.89
CA PHE A 10 -14.04 -19.93 -12.97
C PHE A 10 -15.32 -19.95 -12.12
N THR A 11 -15.84 -21.15 -11.91
CA THR A 11 -16.96 -21.40 -11.00
C THR A 11 -16.48 -22.22 -9.81
N GLY A 12 -16.81 -21.78 -8.59
CA GLY A 12 -16.37 -22.45 -7.37
C GLY A 12 -14.94 -22.08 -6.95
N SER A 13 -14.45 -22.76 -5.91
CA SER A 13 -13.13 -22.51 -5.33
C SER A 13 -12.06 -23.40 -5.91
N GLY A 14 -10.81 -22.94 -5.93
CA GLY A 14 -9.68 -23.80 -6.28
C GLY A 14 -8.36 -23.07 -6.48
N THR A 15 -7.35 -23.87 -6.79
CA THR A 15 -6.00 -23.40 -7.14
C THR A 15 -5.85 -23.30 -8.66
N ILE A 16 -5.29 -22.20 -9.11
CA ILE A 16 -4.99 -21.90 -10.51
C ILE A 16 -3.46 -21.76 -10.58
N GLU A 17 -2.81 -22.84 -11.00
CA GLU A 17 -1.35 -22.87 -11.22
C GLU A 17 -1.02 -22.25 -12.57
N LEU A 18 -0.57 -21.00 -12.57
CA LEU A 18 -0.30 -20.27 -13.80
C LEU A 18 1.09 -20.54 -14.37
N ASN A 19 2.04 -21.07 -13.58
CA ASN A 19 3.38 -21.45 -14.05
C ASN A 19 4.05 -20.33 -14.89
N ARG A 20 3.97 -19.09 -14.38
CA ARG A 20 4.44 -17.87 -15.02
C ARG A 20 3.78 -17.58 -16.37
N ARG A 21 2.50 -17.93 -16.50
CA ARG A 21 1.64 -17.58 -17.64
C ARG A 21 0.63 -16.53 -17.24
N LYS A 22 -0.01 -15.95 -18.27
CA LYS A 22 -1.03 -14.94 -18.10
C LYS A 22 -2.42 -15.56 -17.98
N LEU A 23 -3.23 -14.97 -17.14
CA LEU A 23 -4.68 -15.16 -17.06
C LEU A 23 -5.36 -13.84 -17.44
N ARG A 24 -6.25 -13.86 -18.43
CA ARG A 24 -7.02 -12.69 -18.88
C ARG A 24 -8.49 -12.89 -18.60
N PHE A 25 -9.10 -11.93 -17.91
CA PHE A 25 -10.54 -11.93 -17.65
C PHE A 25 -11.31 -11.47 -18.90
N GLY A 26 -12.61 -11.77 -18.95
CA GLY A 26 -13.50 -11.23 -19.99
C GLY A 26 -13.68 -9.71 -19.88
N SER A 27 -14.29 -9.09 -20.88
CA SER A 27 -14.44 -7.63 -20.95
C SER A 27 -15.71 -7.08 -20.27
N LYS A 28 -16.53 -7.97 -19.70
CA LYS A 28 -17.70 -7.62 -18.89
C LYS A 28 -17.39 -7.66 -17.40
N GLU A 29 -18.01 -6.75 -16.65
CA GLU A 29 -17.91 -6.73 -15.19
C GLU A 29 -18.41 -8.04 -14.61
N MET A 30 -17.80 -8.45 -13.50
CA MET A 30 -18.08 -9.75 -12.92
C MET A 30 -17.91 -9.75 -11.40
N THR A 31 -18.59 -10.69 -10.75
CA THR A 31 -18.46 -10.93 -9.32
C THR A 31 -17.76 -12.25 -9.06
N VAL A 32 -16.65 -12.23 -8.32
CA VAL A 32 -15.96 -13.42 -7.84
C VAL A 32 -16.44 -13.70 -6.42
N ASN A 33 -17.27 -14.73 -6.27
CA ASN A 33 -17.93 -15.09 -5.01
C ASN A 33 -17.36 -16.36 -4.36
N ALA A 34 -16.32 -16.95 -4.94
CA ALA A 34 -15.65 -18.13 -4.42
C ALA A 34 -14.14 -17.87 -4.25
N PRO A 35 -13.50 -18.49 -3.26
CA PRO A 35 -12.09 -18.27 -3.02
C PRO A 35 -11.23 -18.87 -4.12
N LEU A 36 -10.32 -18.08 -4.66
CA LEU A 36 -9.37 -18.50 -5.69
C LEU A 36 -7.94 -18.32 -5.18
N TYR A 37 -7.12 -19.32 -5.46
CA TYR A 37 -5.71 -19.33 -5.12
C TYR A 37 -4.89 -19.30 -6.41
N PHE A 38 -4.13 -18.24 -6.62
CA PHE A 38 -3.27 -18.06 -7.79
C PHE A 38 -1.81 -18.35 -7.42
N ASP A 39 -1.19 -19.30 -8.12
CA ASP A 39 0.24 -19.59 -7.95
C ASP A 39 1.04 -19.21 -9.20
N GLN A 40 2.14 -18.49 -8.98
CA GLN A 40 3.10 -18.10 -10.03
C GLN A 40 2.43 -17.37 -11.20
N ALA A 41 1.57 -16.40 -10.91
CA ALA A 41 0.86 -15.64 -11.93
C ALA A 41 1.77 -14.59 -12.57
N GLN A 42 2.10 -14.75 -13.86
CA GLN A 42 2.87 -13.70 -14.55
C GLN A 42 2.05 -12.42 -14.67
N ASP A 43 0.79 -12.52 -15.07
CA ASP A 43 -0.18 -11.42 -15.03
C ASP A 43 -1.59 -12.01 -14.89
N ILE A 44 -2.35 -11.52 -13.90
CA ILE A 44 -3.80 -11.66 -13.83
C ILE A 44 -4.35 -10.33 -14.37
N GLU A 45 -4.74 -10.31 -15.63
CA GLU A 45 -5.16 -9.10 -16.35
C GLU A 45 -6.67 -8.89 -16.21
N LEU A 46 -7.05 -7.78 -15.59
CA LEU A 46 -8.43 -7.31 -15.50
C LEU A 46 -8.79 -6.59 -16.80
N ASN A 47 -9.78 -7.10 -17.54
CA ASN A 47 -10.31 -6.45 -18.74
C ASN A 47 -11.61 -5.69 -18.49
N SER A 48 -12.15 -5.80 -17.28
CA SER A 48 -13.34 -5.13 -16.77
C SER A 48 -13.17 -4.85 -15.28
N ASN A 49 -14.11 -4.12 -14.67
CA ASN A 49 -14.13 -4.02 -13.23
C ASN A 49 -14.53 -5.36 -12.59
N VAL A 50 -13.93 -5.67 -11.44
CA VAL A 50 -14.14 -6.94 -10.74
C VAL A 50 -14.67 -6.66 -9.34
N HIS A 51 -15.78 -7.30 -9.00
CA HIS A 51 -16.34 -7.31 -7.65
C HIS A 51 -15.87 -8.57 -6.93
N LEU A 52 -14.92 -8.43 -6.02
CA LEU A 52 -14.41 -9.53 -5.22
C LEU A 52 -15.22 -9.64 -3.93
N ALA A 53 -16.10 -10.64 -3.85
CA ALA A 53 -16.92 -10.96 -2.68
C ALA A 53 -16.40 -12.20 -1.92
N SER A 54 -15.16 -12.58 -2.18
CA SER A 54 -14.46 -13.71 -1.53
C SER A 54 -12.95 -13.45 -1.50
N THR A 55 -12.14 -14.48 -1.30
CA THR A 55 -10.70 -14.34 -1.14
C THR A 55 -9.95 -14.65 -2.44
N TRP A 56 -9.06 -13.76 -2.84
CA TRP A 56 -7.93 -14.06 -3.71
C TRP A 56 -6.69 -14.28 -2.87
N THR A 57 -6.08 -15.46 -2.97
CA THR A 57 -4.77 -15.74 -2.38
C THR A 57 -3.74 -15.83 -3.48
N CYS A 58 -2.61 -15.14 -3.32
CA CYS A 58 -1.50 -15.15 -4.26
C CYS A 58 -0.28 -15.78 -3.62
N SER A 59 0.32 -16.79 -4.26
CA SER A 59 1.55 -17.43 -3.80
C SER A 59 2.67 -17.39 -4.81
N SER A 60 3.90 -17.57 -4.31
CA SER A 60 5.13 -17.39 -5.07
C SER A 60 5.25 -15.94 -5.55
N GLU A 61 5.47 -15.70 -6.84
CA GLU A 61 5.46 -14.37 -7.43
C GLU A 61 4.20 -14.21 -8.27
N CYS A 62 3.35 -13.24 -7.91
CA CYS A 62 2.12 -12.94 -8.63
C CYS A 62 2.04 -11.46 -9.02
N ILE A 63 1.47 -11.19 -10.20
CA ILE A 63 1.12 -9.85 -10.64
C ILE A 63 -0.38 -9.81 -10.94
N VAL A 64 -1.08 -8.81 -10.41
CA VAL A 64 -2.41 -8.43 -10.87
C VAL A 64 -2.28 -7.13 -11.65
N GLU A 65 -2.59 -7.22 -12.94
CA GLU A 65 -2.58 -6.11 -13.88
C GLU A 65 -4.01 -5.58 -14.02
N GLY A 66 -4.23 -4.37 -13.55
CA GLY A 66 -5.52 -3.73 -13.56
C GLY A 66 -5.96 -3.16 -14.90
N ASN A 67 -5.04 -2.81 -15.80
CA ASN A 67 -5.33 -2.09 -17.05
C ASN A 67 -6.30 -0.90 -16.85
N GLY A 68 -6.09 -0.13 -15.77
CA GLY A 68 -6.90 1.01 -15.36
C GLY A 68 -8.29 0.67 -14.81
N LYS A 69 -8.59 -0.60 -14.53
CA LYS A 69 -9.89 -1.05 -14.01
C LYS A 69 -9.96 -0.95 -12.48
N ILE A 70 -11.17 -1.17 -11.96
CA ILE A 70 -11.46 -1.15 -10.53
C ILE A 70 -11.60 -2.57 -10.00
N LEU A 71 -10.86 -2.88 -8.93
CA LEU A 71 -11.12 -4.03 -8.07
C LEU A 71 -11.92 -3.54 -6.85
N TYR A 72 -13.18 -3.95 -6.76
CA TYR A 72 -14.03 -3.71 -5.61
C TYR A 72 -13.86 -4.84 -4.60
N LEU A 73 -13.46 -4.52 -3.38
CA LEU A 73 -13.50 -5.43 -2.24
C LEU A 73 -14.88 -5.31 -1.60
N GLU A 74 -15.78 -6.20 -2.02
CA GLU A 74 -17.13 -6.30 -1.46
C GLU A 74 -17.09 -6.90 -0.05
N ASN A 75 -18.25 -7.10 0.58
CA ASN A 75 -18.31 -7.86 1.82
C ASN A 75 -17.74 -9.28 1.61
N GLY A 76 -16.72 -9.65 2.40
CA GLY A 76 -15.96 -10.90 2.24
C GLY A 76 -14.80 -10.82 1.21
N GLY A 77 -14.66 -9.70 0.51
CA GLY A 77 -13.56 -9.43 -0.42
C GLY A 77 -12.22 -9.33 0.29
N ASN A 78 -11.29 -10.23 -0.04
CA ASN A 78 -9.95 -10.25 0.55
C ASN A 78 -8.89 -10.51 -0.52
N VAL A 79 -7.74 -9.84 -0.42
CA VAL A 79 -6.52 -10.14 -1.17
C VAL A 79 -5.43 -10.55 -0.18
N VAL A 80 -4.94 -11.77 -0.31
CA VAL A 80 -4.00 -12.38 0.63
C VAL A 80 -2.72 -12.74 -0.12
N VAL A 81 -1.58 -12.30 0.40
CA VAL A 81 -0.26 -12.72 -0.04
C VAL A 81 0.21 -13.85 0.87
N GLU A 82 0.38 -15.03 0.28
CA GLU A 82 0.80 -16.24 0.98
C GLU A 82 2.20 -16.09 1.57
N LYS A 83 2.55 -16.91 2.56
CA LYS A 83 3.85 -16.87 3.24
C LYS A 83 5.03 -16.88 2.27
N GLY A 84 6.03 -16.04 2.52
CA GLY A 84 7.22 -15.90 1.68
C GLY A 84 6.95 -15.52 0.22
N SER A 85 5.75 -15.02 -0.10
CA SER A 85 5.34 -14.71 -1.47
C SER A 85 5.37 -13.21 -1.76
N SER A 86 5.30 -12.84 -3.03
CA SER A 86 5.19 -11.45 -3.45
C SER A 86 4.01 -11.24 -4.38
N LEU A 87 3.34 -10.10 -4.21
CA LEU A 87 2.23 -9.68 -5.04
C LEU A 87 2.49 -8.25 -5.53
N LEU A 88 2.50 -8.06 -6.85
CA LEU A 88 2.45 -6.73 -7.47
C LEU A 88 1.03 -6.39 -7.90
N LEU A 89 0.51 -5.28 -7.39
CA LEU A 89 -0.72 -4.64 -7.86
C LEU A 89 -0.34 -3.47 -8.77
N ARG A 90 -0.74 -3.54 -10.04
CA ARG A 90 -0.34 -2.57 -11.08
C ARG A 90 -1.55 -1.98 -11.80
N ASP A 91 -1.46 -0.68 -12.07
CA ASP A 91 -2.39 0.11 -12.90
C ASP A 91 -3.88 -0.15 -12.59
N MET A 92 -4.30 0.08 -11.35
CA MET A 92 -5.68 -0.12 -10.92
C MET A 92 -6.15 0.89 -9.89
N THR A 93 -7.46 0.96 -9.74
CA THR A 93 -8.10 1.46 -8.53
C THR A 93 -8.59 0.28 -7.69
N ILE A 94 -8.34 0.31 -6.39
CA ILE A 94 -8.87 -0.65 -5.44
C ILE A 94 -9.79 0.09 -4.49
N ARG A 95 -11.02 -0.40 -4.32
CA ARG A 95 -12.05 0.23 -3.48
C ARG A 95 -12.58 -0.75 -2.45
N GLY A 96 -13.05 -0.25 -1.31
CA GLY A 96 -13.52 -1.08 -0.21
C GLY A 96 -12.40 -1.54 0.71
N VAL A 97 -11.27 -0.81 0.72
CA VAL A 97 -10.15 -1.20 1.59
C VAL A 97 -10.44 -0.81 3.04
N SER A 98 -10.40 -1.79 3.93
CA SER A 98 -10.59 -1.58 5.37
C SER A 98 -10.02 -2.76 6.15
N GLU A 99 -9.87 -2.57 7.45
CA GLU A 99 -9.38 -3.56 8.40
C GLU A 99 -8.03 -4.13 7.97
N ASN A 100 -7.99 -5.36 7.46
CA ASN A 100 -6.80 -6.04 6.99
C ASN A 100 -7.16 -6.86 5.74
N ASN A 101 -8.11 -6.39 4.92
CA ASN A 101 -8.64 -7.14 3.78
C ASN A 101 -7.66 -7.26 2.60
N ILE A 102 -6.57 -6.49 2.61
CA ILE A 102 -5.38 -6.74 1.79
C ILE A 102 -4.21 -6.99 2.73
N ARG A 103 -3.58 -8.16 2.70
CA ARG A 103 -2.59 -8.54 3.73
C ARG A 103 -1.56 -9.57 3.30
N CYS A 104 -0.42 -9.54 3.97
CA CYS A 104 0.58 -10.61 3.96
C CYS A 104 0.33 -11.59 5.11
N LEU A 105 0.57 -12.88 4.91
CA LEU A 105 0.42 -13.90 5.96
C LEU A 105 1.65 -14.05 6.86
N ASP A 106 2.79 -13.50 6.47
CA ASP A 106 4.00 -13.48 7.30
C ASP A 106 4.88 -12.25 7.01
N ASN A 107 6.01 -12.20 7.70
CA ASN A 107 7.00 -11.13 7.59
C ASN A 107 7.97 -11.28 6.41
N PHE A 108 7.93 -12.39 5.68
CA PHE A 108 8.78 -12.63 4.51
C PHE A 108 8.08 -12.26 3.20
N SER A 109 6.80 -11.91 3.26
CA SER A 109 5.99 -11.57 2.10
C SER A 109 6.05 -10.08 1.76
N THR A 110 5.89 -9.75 0.48
CA THR A 110 5.94 -8.38 -0.02
C THR A 110 4.71 -8.02 -0.87
N LEU A 111 4.09 -6.89 -0.55
CA LEU A 111 3.02 -6.28 -1.35
C LEU A 111 3.57 -5.06 -2.11
N SER A 112 3.62 -5.13 -3.43
CA SER A 112 4.16 -4.05 -4.27
C SER A 112 3.06 -3.27 -4.99
N PHE A 113 3.27 -1.96 -5.16
CA PHE A 113 2.32 -1.06 -5.81
C PHE A 113 2.95 -0.30 -6.97
N GLN A 114 2.29 -0.33 -8.14
CA GLN A 114 2.72 0.43 -9.32
C GLN A 114 1.53 1.08 -10.02
N GLY A 115 1.30 2.38 -9.77
CA GLY A 115 0.20 3.08 -10.44
C GLY A 115 -1.16 2.82 -9.82
N VAL A 116 -1.21 2.66 -8.50
CA VAL A 116 -2.43 2.26 -7.79
C VAL A 116 -3.14 3.45 -7.14
N THR A 117 -4.47 3.51 -7.27
CA THR A 117 -5.32 4.32 -6.41
C THR A 117 -5.98 3.41 -5.39
N TRP A 118 -5.75 3.69 -4.11
CA TRP A 118 -6.21 2.92 -2.97
C TRP A 118 -7.28 3.71 -2.23
N ILE A 119 -8.53 3.24 -2.27
CA ILE A 119 -9.68 3.90 -1.67
C ILE A 119 -10.10 3.12 -0.42
N GLN A 120 -9.86 3.72 0.74
CA GLN A 120 -10.28 3.18 2.03
C GLN A 120 -11.72 3.57 2.34
N ASP A 121 -12.51 2.57 2.74
CA ASP A 121 -13.88 2.78 3.25
C ASP A 121 -13.92 2.69 4.80
N GLY A 122 -12.78 2.38 5.42
CA GLY A 122 -12.59 2.32 6.86
C GLY A 122 -11.12 2.40 7.26
N ASN A 123 -10.83 2.33 8.56
CA ASN A 123 -9.45 2.22 9.04
C ASN A 123 -8.83 0.91 8.54
N TYR A 124 -7.57 0.96 8.10
CA TYR A 124 -6.81 -0.18 7.61
C TYR A 124 -5.53 -0.34 8.42
N SER A 125 -5.09 -1.58 8.64
CA SER A 125 -3.85 -1.93 9.32
C SER A 125 -3.01 -2.85 8.44
N PHE A 126 -1.76 -2.49 8.19
CA PHE A 126 -0.76 -3.35 7.56
C PHE A 126 0.11 -3.98 8.65
N THR A 127 -0.12 -5.26 8.97
CA THR A 127 0.42 -5.91 10.19
C THR A 127 1.62 -6.81 9.97
N ASN A 128 1.81 -7.30 8.75
CA ASN A 128 2.83 -8.29 8.42
C ASN A 128 3.42 -8.01 7.05
N GLY A 129 4.63 -8.48 6.83
CA GLY A 129 5.35 -8.34 5.56
C GLY A 129 5.83 -6.91 5.34
N SER A 130 6.34 -6.65 4.14
CA SER A 130 6.73 -5.30 3.70
C SER A 130 5.90 -4.87 2.50
N PHE A 131 5.86 -3.57 2.22
CA PHE A 131 5.40 -3.09 0.93
C PHE A 131 6.47 -2.31 0.18
N ASP A 132 6.39 -2.35 -1.15
CA ASP A 132 7.23 -1.56 -2.03
C ASP A 132 6.37 -0.64 -2.91
N VAL A 133 6.70 0.64 -2.97
CA VAL A 133 6.10 1.59 -3.91
C VAL A 133 7.05 1.76 -5.08
N ILE A 134 6.70 1.17 -6.23
CA ILE A 134 7.57 1.14 -7.42
C ILE A 134 7.44 2.42 -8.26
N SER A 135 6.23 2.98 -8.35
CA SER A 135 5.98 4.21 -9.12
C SER A 135 5.11 5.18 -8.35
N LYS A 136 3.84 4.83 -8.13
CA LYS A 136 2.95 5.65 -7.33
C LYS A 136 1.87 4.82 -6.65
N ILE A 137 1.51 5.23 -5.46
CA ILE A 137 0.25 4.89 -4.82
C ILE A 137 -0.40 6.16 -4.26
N LYS A 138 -1.70 6.33 -4.53
CA LYS A 138 -2.52 7.39 -3.94
C LYS A 138 -3.54 6.77 -3.01
N VAL A 139 -3.45 7.09 -1.72
CA VAL A 139 -4.34 6.61 -0.66
C VAL A 139 -5.36 7.71 -0.34
N VAL A 140 -6.65 7.37 -0.41
CA VAL A 140 -7.79 8.27 -0.14
C VAL A 140 -8.84 7.57 0.72
N GLY A 141 -9.80 8.31 1.27
CA GLY A 141 -10.92 7.75 2.06
C GLY A 141 -11.26 8.53 3.33
N GLY A 142 -10.34 9.37 3.82
CA GLY A 142 -10.53 10.15 5.05
C GLY A 142 -10.43 9.33 6.33
N THR A 143 -9.64 8.25 6.32
CA THR A 143 -9.49 7.29 7.42
C THR A 143 -8.02 7.07 7.78
N THR A 144 -7.73 6.15 8.70
CA THR A 144 -6.37 5.81 9.09
C THR A 144 -5.82 4.65 8.27
N PHE A 145 -4.60 4.81 7.74
CA PHE A 145 -3.71 3.74 7.34
C PHE A 145 -2.70 3.52 8.48
N ALA A 146 -2.81 2.43 9.22
CA ALA A 146 -1.91 2.09 10.31
C ALA A 146 -0.82 1.11 9.82
N TYR A 147 0.42 1.59 9.84
CA TYR A 147 1.58 0.75 9.62
C TYR A 147 1.98 0.06 10.92
N LYS A 148 1.66 -1.23 11.05
CA LYS A 148 1.94 -2.03 12.25
C LYS A 148 3.00 -3.12 12.05
N SER A 149 3.45 -3.32 10.82
CA SER A 149 4.46 -4.32 10.48
C SER A 149 5.82 -3.96 11.09
N THR A 150 6.57 -4.98 11.51
CA THR A 150 7.95 -4.85 11.99
C THR A 150 8.98 -4.95 10.87
N GLN A 151 8.54 -5.13 9.62
CA GLN A 151 9.44 -5.18 8.47
C GLN A 151 9.62 -3.79 7.89
N GLN A 152 10.69 -3.56 7.15
CA GLN A 152 10.91 -2.28 6.47
C GLN A 152 10.21 -2.28 5.10
N SER A 153 9.36 -1.28 4.87
CA SER A 153 8.72 -0.99 3.58
C SER A 153 9.47 0.10 2.84
N ARG A 154 9.45 0.08 1.50
CA ARG A 154 10.28 0.96 0.67
C ARG A 154 9.46 1.80 -0.28
N ILE A 155 9.86 3.05 -0.44
CA ILE A 155 9.42 3.92 -1.52
C ILE A 155 10.61 4.06 -2.44
N LEU A 156 10.54 3.41 -3.60
CA LEU A 156 11.69 3.29 -4.51
C LEU A 156 12.05 4.64 -5.16
N SER A 157 13.21 4.66 -5.82
CA SER A 157 13.70 5.81 -6.60
C SER A 157 12.60 6.33 -7.53
N LYS A 158 12.38 7.64 -7.51
CA LYS A 158 11.37 8.38 -8.28
C LYS A 158 9.92 7.97 -7.99
N ALA A 159 9.69 7.11 -6.99
CA ALA A 159 8.37 6.67 -6.60
C ALA A 159 7.73 7.63 -5.60
N LYS A 160 6.39 7.58 -5.50
CA LYS A 160 5.62 8.45 -4.61
C LYS A 160 4.48 7.70 -3.91
N ILE A 161 4.45 7.75 -2.59
CA ILE A 161 3.22 7.51 -1.82
C ILE A 161 2.56 8.85 -1.49
N SER A 162 1.24 8.91 -1.60
CA SER A 162 0.48 10.10 -1.26
C SER A 162 -0.75 9.76 -0.44
N PHE A 163 -0.95 10.51 0.64
CA PHE A 163 -2.14 10.47 1.48
C PHE A 163 -2.94 11.75 1.24
N ASP A 164 -4.20 11.61 0.84
CA ASP A 164 -5.07 12.73 0.47
C ASP A 164 -5.85 13.28 1.67
N ASN A 165 -6.66 14.30 1.43
CA ASN A 165 -7.30 15.08 2.49
C ASN A 165 -8.07 14.22 3.50
N GLY A 166 -7.79 14.44 4.78
CA GLY A 166 -8.42 13.72 5.90
C GLY A 166 -7.82 12.35 6.20
N MET A 167 -6.86 11.86 5.40
CA MET A 167 -6.15 10.63 5.73
C MET A 167 -5.21 10.83 6.92
N THR A 168 -5.03 9.77 7.71
CA THR A 168 -3.94 9.66 8.68
C THR A 168 -3.04 8.49 8.32
N PHE A 169 -1.76 8.74 8.07
CA PHE A 169 -0.75 7.67 8.11
C PHE A 169 -0.24 7.55 9.54
N SER A 170 -0.51 6.42 10.18
CA SER A 170 -0.10 6.12 11.56
C SER A 170 1.06 5.15 11.54
N TYR A 171 2.22 5.61 11.99
CA TYR A 171 3.38 4.76 12.26
C TYR A 171 3.24 4.16 13.66
N ASP A 172 2.90 2.87 13.73
CA ASP A 172 2.57 2.14 14.96
C ASP A 172 3.10 0.67 14.88
N PRO A 173 4.37 0.44 14.52
CA PRO A 173 4.89 -0.91 14.43
C PRO A 173 5.03 -1.52 15.83
N ALA A 174 4.82 -2.84 15.94
CA ALA A 174 5.05 -3.58 17.18
C ALA A 174 6.55 -3.84 17.44
N SER A 175 7.38 -2.81 17.30
CA SER A 175 8.83 -2.79 17.49
C SER A 175 9.30 -1.38 17.86
N ALA A 176 10.50 -1.25 18.43
CA ALA A 176 11.12 0.05 18.74
C ALA A 176 11.83 0.71 17.54
N SER A 177 11.71 0.16 16.33
CA SER A 177 12.35 0.72 15.14
C SER A 177 11.58 1.93 14.62
N GLY A 178 12.26 3.07 14.46
CA GLY A 178 11.71 4.28 13.84
C GLY A 178 11.87 4.36 12.32
N ASP A 179 12.64 3.48 11.71
CA ASP A 179 13.13 3.56 10.33
C ASP A 179 12.51 2.53 9.37
N LEU A 180 11.30 2.05 9.68
CA LEU A 180 10.64 1.00 8.87
C LEU A 180 9.96 1.54 7.61
N ILE A 181 9.95 2.85 7.38
CA ILE A 181 9.56 3.47 6.10
C ILE A 181 10.80 4.06 5.44
N LEU A 182 11.36 3.31 4.48
CA LEU A 182 12.57 3.71 3.77
C LEU A 182 12.26 4.45 2.47
N LEU A 183 12.70 5.71 2.39
CA LEU A 183 12.86 6.43 1.13
C LEU A 183 14.22 6.03 0.54
N THR A 184 14.25 5.29 -0.56
CA THR A 184 15.48 4.63 -1.02
C THR A 184 16.55 5.60 -1.50
N ASP A 185 16.15 6.76 -2.03
CA ASP A 185 17.05 7.85 -2.42
C ASP A 185 16.38 9.23 -2.31
N GLU A 186 17.14 10.27 -2.66
CA GLU A 186 16.72 11.68 -2.67
C GLU A 186 15.52 12.00 -3.59
N THR A 187 15.11 11.07 -4.46
CA THR A 187 14.01 11.25 -5.41
C THR A 187 12.73 10.54 -4.97
N SER A 188 12.80 9.64 -3.98
CA SER A 188 11.67 8.99 -3.34
C SER A 188 10.79 10.02 -2.61
N LYS A 189 9.46 9.91 -2.72
CA LYS A 189 8.52 10.92 -2.20
C LYS A 189 7.49 10.34 -1.24
N PHE A 190 7.39 10.94 -0.06
CA PHE A 190 6.26 10.78 0.86
C PHE A 190 5.43 12.06 0.84
N CYS A 191 4.14 11.99 0.52
CA CYS A 191 3.33 13.18 0.29
C CYS A 191 2.09 13.24 1.19
N LEU A 192 1.91 14.38 1.85
CA LEU A 192 0.72 14.73 2.61
C LEU A 192 -0.04 15.83 1.86
N ASN A 193 -1.25 15.52 1.41
CA ASN A 193 -2.14 16.49 0.77
C ASN A 193 -3.37 16.72 1.64
N GLY A 194 -3.25 17.51 2.71
CA GLY A 194 -4.34 17.64 3.68
C GLY A 194 -4.45 16.44 4.64
N ALA A 195 -3.39 15.62 4.70
CA ALA A 195 -3.30 14.44 5.55
C ALA A 195 -2.48 14.69 6.83
N THR A 196 -2.60 13.77 7.78
CA THR A 196 -1.82 13.72 9.03
C THR A 196 -0.74 12.65 8.95
N LEU A 197 0.49 13.00 9.32
CA LEU A 197 1.53 12.05 9.68
C LEU A 197 1.54 11.91 11.21
N TYR A 198 1.25 10.68 11.66
CA TYR A 198 1.12 10.34 13.07
C TYR A 198 2.20 9.33 13.46
N SER A 199 2.90 9.58 14.57
CA SER A 199 3.82 8.62 15.19
C SER A 199 3.34 8.27 16.60
N THR A 200 3.31 6.99 16.94
CA THR A 200 3.18 6.57 18.35
C THR A 200 4.47 6.84 19.12
N ALA A 201 4.51 6.41 20.38
CA ALA A 201 5.71 6.39 21.21
C ALA A 201 6.86 5.52 20.65
N THR A 202 6.69 4.84 19.50
CA THR A 202 7.83 4.22 18.80
C THR A 202 8.80 5.24 18.21
N GLY A 203 8.31 6.43 17.85
CA GLY A 203 9.05 7.39 17.03
C GLY A 203 9.11 7.00 15.55
N LEU A 204 9.24 8.00 14.68
CA LEU A 204 9.35 7.83 13.24
C LEU A 204 10.55 8.62 12.73
N GLN A 205 11.45 7.96 12.02
CA GLN A 205 12.58 8.59 11.34
C GLN A 205 12.43 8.43 9.82
N LEU A 206 12.48 9.57 9.13
CA LEU A 206 12.55 9.60 7.66
C LEU A 206 13.89 10.19 7.23
N THR A 207 14.62 9.46 6.40
CA THR A 207 15.91 9.88 5.84
C THR A 207 15.84 10.02 4.31
N LYS A 208 16.80 10.75 3.72
CA LYS A 208 17.06 10.89 2.28
C LYS A 208 16.01 11.65 1.47
N GLY A 209 14.85 11.04 1.22
CA GLY A 209 13.92 11.46 0.17
C GLY A 209 13.23 12.79 0.41
N ILE A 210 12.01 12.93 -0.10
CA ILE A 210 11.26 14.18 -0.05
C ILE A 210 9.94 13.99 0.68
N LEU A 211 9.75 14.74 1.77
CA LEU A 211 8.43 14.96 2.38
C LEU A 211 7.75 16.16 1.70
N GLN A 212 6.68 15.88 0.96
CA GLN A 212 5.90 16.91 0.26
C GLN A 212 4.63 17.28 1.03
N ILE A 213 4.43 18.57 1.25
CA ILE A 213 3.24 19.14 1.87
C ILE A 213 2.47 19.93 0.81
N MET A 214 1.35 19.37 0.35
CA MET A 214 0.54 19.94 -0.76
C MET A 214 -0.80 20.55 -0.30
N GLY A 215 -1.22 20.29 0.94
CA GLY A 215 -2.44 20.84 1.54
C GLY A 215 -2.22 21.25 3.01
N ASN A 216 -3.30 21.47 3.75
CA ASN A 216 -3.22 21.74 5.20
C ASN A 216 -2.98 20.42 5.94
N SER A 217 -1.71 20.11 6.19
CA SER A 217 -1.28 18.85 6.79
C SER A 217 -0.78 19.01 8.22
N CYS A 218 -0.88 17.92 8.97
CA CYS A 218 -0.47 17.86 10.37
C CYS A 218 0.65 16.84 10.58
N LEU A 219 1.60 17.19 11.44
CA LEU A 219 2.54 16.28 12.06
C LEU A 219 2.18 16.18 13.54
N THR A 220 2.12 14.96 14.06
CA THR A 220 1.81 14.73 15.47
C THR A 220 2.50 13.46 15.97
N SER A 221 3.02 13.50 17.19
CA SER A 221 3.54 12.32 17.88
C SER A 221 2.91 12.15 19.25
N GLU A 222 2.99 10.93 19.80
CA GLU A 222 2.72 10.62 21.22
C GLU A 222 3.98 10.80 22.11
N ALA A 223 5.04 11.41 21.57
CA ALA A 223 6.35 11.45 22.21
C ALA A 223 6.31 12.00 23.64
N ALA A 224 6.90 11.24 24.57
CA ALA A 224 7.22 11.70 25.92
C ALA A 224 8.72 12.01 26.06
N VAL A 225 9.56 11.48 25.18
CA VAL A 225 11.00 11.77 25.06
C VAL A 225 11.41 11.99 23.60
N GLU A 226 12.60 12.55 23.38
CA GLU A 226 13.08 12.97 22.06
C GLU A 226 13.09 11.83 21.02
N ASP A 227 13.53 10.63 21.41
CA ASP A 227 13.62 9.46 20.53
C ASP A 227 12.25 8.97 20.03
N GLU A 228 11.16 9.35 20.70
CA GLU A 228 9.78 8.97 20.33
C GLU A 228 9.13 9.97 19.37
N GLY A 229 9.86 11.03 19.00
CA GLY A 229 9.40 12.08 18.08
C GLY A 229 9.39 11.66 16.61
N ILE A 230 9.06 12.62 15.75
CA ILE A 230 9.26 12.48 14.29
C ILE A 230 10.60 13.14 13.94
N ALA A 231 11.57 12.33 13.52
CA ALA A 231 12.90 12.77 13.12
C ALA A 231 13.03 12.86 11.59
N PHE A 232 13.72 13.90 11.14
CA PHE A 232 14.04 14.13 9.72
C PHE A 232 15.56 14.11 9.54
N GLY A 233 16.08 13.06 8.92
CA GLY A 233 17.51 12.76 8.87
C GLY A 233 17.99 11.87 10.03
N ASP A 234 19.29 11.57 10.03
CA ASP A 234 19.94 10.74 11.06
C ASP A 234 20.93 11.51 11.95
N GLY A 235 21.22 12.77 11.63
CA GLY A 235 22.19 13.60 12.35
C GLY A 235 23.64 13.14 12.19
N VAL A 236 23.93 12.20 11.28
CA VAL A 236 25.26 11.62 11.06
C VAL A 236 25.81 12.00 9.69
N SER A 237 25.00 11.88 8.62
CA SER A 237 25.43 12.16 7.25
C SER A 237 24.42 13.02 6.50
N SER A 238 24.90 14.03 5.77
CA SER A 238 24.06 14.84 4.88
C SER A 238 23.39 14.02 3.77
N ASP A 239 23.95 12.86 3.42
CA ASP A 239 23.34 11.95 2.44
C ASP A 239 22.02 11.35 2.96
N ASN A 240 21.79 11.39 4.28
CA ASN A 240 20.59 10.92 4.93
C ASN A 240 19.62 12.05 5.30
N ASP A 241 19.94 13.31 4.98
CA ASP A 241 19.04 14.44 5.23
C ASP A 241 17.74 14.28 4.41
N LEU A 242 16.60 14.51 5.05
CA LEU A 242 15.31 14.54 4.37
C LEU A 242 15.05 15.94 3.81
N ARG A 243 14.69 16.02 2.53
CA ARG A 243 14.21 17.28 1.94
C ARG A 243 12.72 17.48 2.25
N ILE A 244 12.36 18.67 2.73
CA ILE A 244 10.96 19.03 2.97
C ILE A 244 10.53 20.09 1.94
N GLU A 245 9.43 19.83 1.24
CA GLU A 245 8.84 20.73 0.25
C GLU A 245 7.43 21.15 0.66
N ILE A 246 7.24 22.44 0.98
CA ILE A 246 5.92 23.01 1.27
C ILE A 246 5.45 23.79 0.04
N PHE A 247 4.37 23.32 -0.58
CA PHE A 247 3.85 23.89 -1.82
C PHE A 247 3.04 25.18 -1.56
N PRO A 248 2.89 26.06 -2.57
CA PRO A 248 2.09 27.27 -2.44
C PRO A 248 0.67 26.99 -1.94
N GLY A 249 0.24 27.72 -0.92
CA GLY A 249 -1.09 27.57 -0.30
C GLY A 249 -1.20 26.43 0.70
N ALA A 250 -0.18 25.56 0.82
CA ALA A 250 -0.14 24.50 1.82
C ALA A 250 0.29 25.03 3.20
N LYS A 251 -0.06 24.30 4.25
CA LYS A 251 0.38 24.58 5.62
C LYS A 251 0.79 23.27 6.28
N MET A 252 1.93 23.30 6.97
CA MET A 252 2.33 22.22 7.88
C MET A 252 2.10 22.71 9.31
N ARG A 253 1.27 21.99 10.07
CA ARG A 253 1.05 22.24 11.49
C ARG A 253 1.68 21.12 12.30
N ILE A 254 2.42 21.47 13.34
CA ILE A 254 2.86 20.53 14.37
C ILE A 254 1.85 20.66 15.51
N THR A 255 1.18 19.57 15.89
CA THR A 255 0.10 19.58 16.90
C THR A 255 0.50 18.99 18.24
N ALA A 256 1.47 18.08 18.25
CA ALA A 256 2.15 17.51 19.41
C ALA A 256 3.50 16.97 18.93
N GLY A 257 4.53 17.02 19.77
CA GLY A 257 5.91 16.76 19.39
C GLY A 257 6.85 16.86 20.57
#